data_AF-A0AAN7K7S1-F1
#
_entry.id   AF-A0AAN7K7S1-F1
#
_cell.length_a   1.000
_cell.length_b   1.000
_cell.length_c   1.000
_cell.angle_alpha   90.00
_cell.angle_beta   90.00
_cell.angle_gamma   90.00
#
_symmetry.space_group_name_H-M   'P 1'
#
loop_
_entity.id
_entity.type
_entity.pdbx_description
1 polymer ?
#
loop_
_entity_poly.entity_id
_entity_poly.type
_entity_poly.pdbx_seq_one_letter_code
_entity_poly.pdbx_strand_id
1 'polypeptide(L)'
;MPIKSIIKQLARHELLLNHISHFRALRGTRREREEMKLVWSPETAAAAYIDTVKLCENHQESGVAELVSAMAAGWNARLIVETWSSGGVVATSIGLAVAARKTGGRHVCIVSDEQSRAEYLAATEGLPEEVVVGDPEEALDGLPGVDFMVVDCRRNDFARTLRLAKLSDLGAVLVCKNAIQRAATAEGIRWRSFLDGGSRRLVRSVFLPVGKGLDIAHVSASGSTGKPKHSRWIKHVDRRSGEETVIRK
;
A
#
# COMPACT_ATOMS: atom_id res chain seq x y z
N MET A 1 15.34 -34.43 17.71
CA MET A 1 14.95 -33.18 17.00
C MET A 1 13.84 -32.50 17.78
N PRO A 2 14.01 -31.26 18.26
CA PRO A 2 13.05 -30.69 19.19
C PRO A 2 11.81 -30.18 18.42
N ILE A 3 10.64 -30.56 18.93
CA ILE A 3 9.28 -30.19 18.48
C ILE A 3 9.13 -28.68 18.18
N LYS A 4 9.93 -27.82 18.84
CA LYS A 4 10.02 -26.38 18.56
C LYS A 4 10.41 -26.05 17.12
N SER A 5 11.26 -26.85 16.48
CA SER A 5 11.66 -26.65 15.08
C SER A 5 10.50 -26.94 14.13
N ILE A 6 9.71 -27.97 14.42
CA ILE A 6 8.57 -28.38 13.61
C ILE A 6 7.42 -27.37 13.75
N ILE A 7 7.16 -26.85 14.96
CA ILE A 7 6.16 -25.78 15.18
C ILE A 7 6.57 -24.49 14.44
N LYS A 8 7.86 -24.11 14.46
CA LYS A 8 8.35 -22.93 13.72
C LYS A 8 8.26 -23.11 12.21
N GLN A 9 8.37 -24.34 11.72
CA GLN A 9 8.25 -24.70 10.30
C GLN A 9 6.79 -24.79 9.84
N LEU A 10 5.89 -25.28 10.70
CA LEU A 10 4.43 -25.31 10.47
C LEU A 10 3.82 -23.91 10.53
N ALA A 11 4.23 -23.07 11.49
CA ALA A 11 3.82 -21.66 11.55
C ALA A 11 4.30 -20.87 10.31
N ARG A 12 5.49 -21.18 9.79
CA ARG A 12 5.96 -20.64 8.50
C ARG A 12 5.12 -21.12 7.32
N HIS A 13 4.55 -22.32 7.36
CA HIS A 13 3.70 -22.86 6.30
C HIS A 13 2.29 -22.25 6.31
N GLU A 14 1.73 -21.96 7.48
CA GLU A 14 0.45 -21.27 7.66
C GLU A 14 0.57 -19.77 7.34
N LEU A 15 1.69 -19.14 7.72
CA LEU A 15 2.09 -17.81 7.23
C LEU A 15 2.23 -17.83 5.70
N LEU A 16 2.90 -18.82 5.11
CA LEU A 16 3.02 -18.98 3.65
C LEU A 16 1.66 -19.08 2.95
N LEU A 17 0.69 -19.81 3.51
CA LEU A 17 -0.67 -19.91 2.97
C LEU A 17 -1.43 -18.57 3.08
N ASN A 18 -1.26 -17.85 4.19
CA ASN A 18 -1.76 -16.48 4.32
C ASN A 18 -1.07 -15.53 3.31
N HIS A 19 0.23 -15.62 3.12
CA HIS A 19 0.97 -14.85 2.12
C HIS A 19 0.49 -15.16 0.70
N ILE A 20 0.28 -16.44 0.36
CA ILE A 20 -0.23 -16.85 -0.97
C ILE A 20 -1.64 -16.28 -1.22
N SER A 21 -2.51 -16.29 -0.21
CA SER A 21 -3.86 -15.71 -0.28
C SER A 21 -3.81 -14.19 -0.49
N HIS A 22 -2.95 -13.50 0.26
CA HIS A 22 -2.67 -12.08 0.07
C HIS A 22 -2.12 -11.79 -1.33
N PHE A 23 -1.09 -12.52 -1.79
CA PHE A 23 -0.55 -12.36 -3.13
C PHE A 23 -1.60 -12.59 -4.22
N ARG A 24 -2.56 -13.50 -4.01
CA ARG A 24 -3.69 -13.69 -4.92
C ARG A 24 -4.64 -12.49 -4.92
N ALA A 25 -4.90 -11.88 -3.76
CA ALA A 25 -5.64 -10.62 -3.66
C ALA A 25 -4.88 -9.45 -4.33
N LEU A 26 -3.54 -9.46 -4.29
CA LEU A 26 -2.68 -8.43 -4.86
C LEU A 26 -2.51 -8.53 -6.39
N ARG A 27 -2.52 -9.73 -6.97
CA ARG A 27 -2.21 -9.99 -8.39
C ARG A 27 -3.29 -9.54 -9.39
N GLY A 28 -4.45 -9.14 -8.88
CA GLY A 28 -5.60 -8.71 -9.68
C GLY A 28 -6.21 -9.81 -10.55
N THR A 29 -7.46 -9.62 -10.98
CA THR A 29 -8.11 -10.45 -12.01
C THR A 29 -7.57 -10.09 -13.40
N ARG A 30 -7.77 -10.96 -14.39
CA ARG A 30 -7.33 -10.70 -15.79
C ARG A 30 -7.83 -9.36 -16.33
N ARG A 31 -9.05 -8.98 -15.97
CA ARG A 31 -9.68 -7.71 -16.38
C ARG A 31 -9.09 -6.49 -15.64
N GLU A 32 -8.68 -6.65 -14.40
CA GLU A 32 -8.04 -5.56 -13.64
C GLU A 32 -6.65 -5.25 -14.21
N ARG A 33 -5.96 -6.26 -14.75
CA ARG A 33 -4.75 -6.09 -15.56
C ARG A 33 -4.99 -5.46 -16.94
N GLU A 34 -6.24 -5.36 -17.38
CA GLU A 34 -6.59 -4.62 -18.60
C GLU A 34 -6.92 -3.15 -18.28
N GLU A 35 -7.40 -2.85 -17.06
CA GLU A 35 -7.66 -1.48 -16.57
C GLU A 35 -6.40 -0.80 -15.98
N MET A 36 -5.41 -1.57 -15.53
CA MET A 36 -4.07 -1.13 -15.11
C MET A 36 -3.04 -1.43 -16.20
N LYS A 37 -2.12 -0.50 -16.49
CA LYS A 37 -0.98 -0.76 -17.38
C LYS A 37 0.31 -1.12 -16.63
N LEU A 38 0.29 -1.05 -15.30
CA LEU A 38 1.37 -1.58 -14.46
C LEU A 38 1.42 -3.11 -14.55
N VAL A 39 2.62 -3.67 -14.69
CA VAL A 39 2.83 -5.12 -14.85
C VAL A 39 3.20 -5.74 -13.50
N TRP A 40 2.37 -6.71 -13.06
CA TRP A 40 2.67 -7.46 -11.84
C TRP A 40 3.77 -8.50 -12.04
N SER A 41 4.86 -8.42 -11.26
CA SER A 41 5.90 -9.45 -11.15
C SER A 41 5.90 -10.10 -9.76
N PRO A 42 5.54 -11.40 -9.65
CA PRO A 42 5.65 -12.12 -8.38
C PRO A 42 7.11 -12.28 -7.92
N GLU A 43 8.07 -12.33 -8.85
CA GLU A 43 9.50 -12.45 -8.54
C GLU A 43 10.01 -11.20 -7.83
N THR A 44 9.73 -10.02 -8.38
CA THR A 44 10.11 -8.73 -7.78
C THR A 44 9.38 -8.52 -6.45
N ALA A 45 8.10 -8.89 -6.37
CA ALA A 45 7.32 -8.83 -5.13
C ALA A 45 7.95 -9.69 -4.02
N ALA A 46 8.28 -10.95 -4.32
CA ALA A 46 8.86 -11.87 -3.35
C ALA A 46 10.28 -11.43 -2.93
N ALA A 47 11.09 -10.94 -3.87
CA ALA A 47 12.42 -10.42 -3.56
C ALA A 47 12.36 -9.20 -2.62
N ALA A 48 11.45 -8.26 -2.89
CA ALA A 48 11.26 -7.09 -2.04
C ALA A 48 10.75 -7.49 -0.65
N TYR A 49 9.79 -8.41 -0.57
CA TYR A 49 9.31 -8.97 0.70
C TYR A 49 10.46 -9.51 1.56
N ILE A 50 11.27 -10.41 0.99
CA ILE A 50 12.35 -11.10 1.71
C ILE A 50 13.42 -10.10 2.18
N ASP A 51 13.79 -9.14 1.34
CA ASP A 51 14.80 -8.16 1.73
C ASP A 51 14.28 -7.17 2.78
N THR A 52 12.99 -6.83 2.74
CA THR A 52 12.35 -6.06 3.82
C THR A 52 12.30 -6.86 5.12
N VAL A 53 11.97 -8.16 5.11
CA VAL A 53 12.02 -9.01 6.31
C VAL A 53 13.39 -8.92 6.97
N LYS A 54 14.47 -9.08 6.18
CA LYS A 54 15.86 -9.07 6.68
C LYS A 54 16.26 -7.73 7.29
N LEU A 55 15.82 -6.62 6.71
CA LEU A 55 16.14 -5.28 7.20
C LEU A 55 15.28 -4.88 8.41
N CYS A 56 14.06 -5.43 8.50
CA CYS A 56 13.09 -5.08 9.54
C CYS A 56 13.05 -6.10 10.70
N GLU A 57 14.00 -7.04 10.82
CA GLU A 57 13.97 -8.13 11.82
C GLU A 57 13.74 -7.66 13.28
N ASN A 58 14.12 -6.41 13.60
CA ASN A 58 13.99 -5.82 14.93
C ASN A 58 12.79 -4.87 15.10
N HIS A 59 11.94 -4.68 14.09
CA HIS A 59 10.83 -3.72 14.14
C HIS A 59 9.52 -4.38 14.60
N GLN A 60 8.84 -3.75 15.56
CA GLN A 60 7.63 -4.26 16.23
C GLN A 60 6.39 -4.44 15.32
N GLU A 61 6.35 -3.83 14.13
CA GLU A 61 5.22 -3.94 13.18
C GLU A 61 5.54 -4.87 11.98
N SER A 62 6.24 -5.99 12.23
CA SER A 62 6.56 -6.99 11.18
C SER A 62 5.28 -7.57 10.58
N GLY A 63 5.05 -7.32 9.30
CA GLY A 63 3.92 -7.78 8.49
C GLY A 63 3.42 -6.71 7.52
N VAL A 64 3.30 -5.46 7.99
CA VAL A 64 2.82 -4.35 7.15
C VAL A 64 3.90 -3.90 6.16
N ALA A 65 5.12 -3.69 6.65
CA ALA A 65 6.23 -3.19 5.86
C ALA A 65 6.57 -4.11 4.68
N GLU A 66 6.64 -5.41 4.95
CA GLU A 66 6.99 -6.46 4.01
C GLU A 66 5.89 -6.63 2.96
N LEU A 67 4.63 -6.59 3.37
CA LEU A 67 3.49 -6.66 2.45
C LEU A 67 3.44 -5.45 1.53
N VAL A 68 3.57 -4.24 2.08
CA VAL A 68 3.54 -2.99 1.31
C VAL A 68 4.74 -2.91 0.36
N SER A 69 5.94 -3.30 0.81
CA SER A 69 7.13 -3.44 -0.03
C SER A 69 6.89 -4.39 -1.20
N ALA A 70 6.37 -5.60 -0.92
CA ALA A 70 6.06 -6.59 -1.95
C ALA A 70 5.03 -6.07 -2.96
N MET A 71 4.04 -5.29 -2.51
CA MET A 71 3.05 -4.68 -3.39
C MET A 71 3.68 -3.64 -4.32
N ALA A 72 4.43 -2.68 -3.77
CA ALA A 72 5.04 -1.61 -4.54
C ALA A 72 6.02 -2.17 -5.58
N ALA A 73 6.85 -3.12 -5.16
CA ALA A 73 7.81 -3.76 -6.04
C ALA A 73 7.13 -4.68 -7.06
N GLY A 74 6.11 -5.42 -6.63
CA GLY A 74 5.33 -6.32 -7.47
C GLY A 74 4.61 -5.60 -8.59
N TRP A 75 4.04 -4.42 -8.34
CA TRP A 75 3.43 -3.58 -9.38
C TRP A 75 4.43 -2.78 -10.21
N ASN A 76 5.73 -2.99 -10.01
CA ASN A 76 6.81 -2.27 -10.69
C ASN A 76 6.68 -0.73 -10.56
N ALA A 77 6.33 -0.25 -9.38
CA ALA A 77 6.13 1.17 -9.12
C ALA A 77 7.42 1.96 -9.36
N ARG A 78 7.34 3.05 -10.15
CA ARG A 78 8.47 3.93 -10.45
C ARG A 78 8.48 5.15 -9.56
N LEU A 79 7.32 5.73 -9.26
CA LEU A 79 7.19 6.78 -8.25
C LEU A 79 6.37 6.27 -7.06
N ILE A 80 7.07 6.08 -5.93
CA ILE A 80 6.51 5.65 -4.66
C ILE A 80 6.51 6.86 -3.72
N VAL A 81 5.34 7.25 -3.23
CA VAL A 81 5.18 8.37 -2.30
C VAL A 81 4.62 7.87 -0.98
N GLU A 82 5.19 8.29 0.14
CA GLU A 82 4.58 8.09 1.44
C GLU A 82 4.40 9.41 2.20
N THR A 83 3.44 9.45 3.11
CA THR A 83 3.38 10.47 4.16
C THR A 83 3.82 9.86 5.48
N TRP A 84 4.73 10.53 6.18
CA TRP A 84 5.17 10.13 7.51
C TRP A 84 4.84 11.22 8.54
N SER A 85 4.69 10.81 9.80
CA SER A 85 4.40 11.68 10.94
C SER A 85 5.41 11.42 12.04
N SER A 86 5.83 12.49 12.74
CA SER A 86 6.68 12.42 13.93
C SER A 86 6.23 11.34 14.93
N GLY A 87 7.19 10.60 15.48
CA GLY A 87 6.96 9.41 16.31
C GLY A 87 6.43 8.18 15.56
N GLY A 88 6.37 8.22 14.23
CA GLY A 88 5.92 7.13 13.39
C GLY A 88 6.98 6.04 13.23
N VAL A 89 6.54 4.78 13.18
CA VAL A 89 7.45 3.68 12.82
C VAL A 89 7.93 3.81 11.37
N VAL A 90 9.19 3.47 11.14
CA VAL A 90 9.87 3.62 9.84
C VAL A 90 10.00 2.31 9.06
N ALA A 91 9.53 1.19 9.60
CA ALA A 91 9.61 -0.11 8.93
C ALA A 91 8.97 -0.09 7.53
N THR A 92 7.82 0.59 7.38
CA THR A 92 7.18 0.78 6.06
C THR A 92 8.07 1.58 5.12
N SER A 93 8.69 2.66 5.60
CA SER A 93 9.61 3.51 4.84
C SER A 93 10.82 2.73 4.34
N ILE A 94 11.40 1.87 5.19
CA ILE A 94 12.48 0.94 4.82
C ILE A 94 11.99 -0.01 3.73
N GLY A 95 10.79 -0.58 3.88
CA GLY A 95 10.17 -1.45 2.89
C GLY A 95 9.95 -0.77 1.53
N LEU A 96 9.46 0.47 1.54
CA LEU A 96 9.27 1.26 0.32
C LEU A 96 10.60 1.62 -0.35
N ALA A 97 11.64 1.92 0.43
CA ALA A 97 12.99 2.12 -0.11
C ALA A 97 13.55 0.83 -0.74
N VAL A 98 13.30 -0.33 -0.14
CA VAL A 98 13.63 -1.63 -0.76
C VAL A 98 12.87 -1.80 -2.08
N ALA A 99 11.57 -1.55 -2.10
CA ALA A 99 10.76 -1.66 -3.31
C ALA A 99 11.25 -0.75 -4.44
N ALA A 100 11.53 0.52 -4.14
CA ALA A 100 12.09 1.48 -5.11
C ALA A 100 13.41 0.99 -5.71
N ARG A 101 14.33 0.46 -4.87
CA ARG A 101 15.58 -0.12 -5.37
C ARG A 101 15.34 -1.34 -6.26
N LYS A 102 14.38 -2.20 -5.93
CA LYS A 102 14.05 -3.39 -6.73
C LYS A 102 13.45 -3.06 -8.10
N THR A 103 12.70 -1.97 -8.20
CA THR A 103 12.06 -1.55 -9.45
C THR A 103 12.89 -0.54 -10.25
N GLY A 104 14.01 -0.06 -9.69
CA GLY A 104 14.72 1.11 -10.23
C GLY A 104 13.81 2.34 -10.27
N GLY A 105 12.96 2.47 -9.26
CA GLY A 105 12.10 3.63 -9.02
C GLY A 105 12.68 4.56 -7.96
N ARG A 106 11.86 5.52 -7.53
CA ARG A 106 12.17 6.50 -6.50
C ARG A 106 11.14 6.43 -5.38
N HIS A 107 11.61 6.56 -4.15
CA HIS A 107 10.80 6.65 -2.94
C HIS A 107 10.93 8.07 -2.37
N VAL A 108 9.80 8.76 -2.23
CA VAL A 108 9.71 10.11 -1.69
C VAL A 108 8.86 10.08 -0.43
N CYS A 109 9.39 10.61 0.68
CA CYS A 109 8.63 10.77 1.91
C CYS A 109 8.23 12.24 2.12
N ILE A 110 6.94 12.47 2.37
CA ILE A 110 6.40 13.79 2.71
C ILE A 110 6.25 13.88 4.23
N VAL A 111 6.83 14.91 4.83
CA VAL A 111 6.75 15.23 6.26
C VAL A 111 6.27 16.67 6.48
N SER A 112 5.74 16.98 7.66
CA SER A 112 5.09 18.28 7.93
C SER A 112 6.08 19.44 8.09
N ASP A 113 7.26 19.19 8.64
CA ASP A 113 8.21 20.21 9.08
C ASP A 113 9.64 19.64 9.15
N GLU A 114 10.63 20.52 9.28
CA GLU A 114 12.05 20.14 9.28
C GLU A 114 12.42 19.29 10.52
N GLN A 115 11.72 19.48 11.64
CA GLN A 115 11.92 18.66 12.83
C GLN A 115 11.51 17.20 12.56
N SER A 116 10.36 17.02 11.91
CA SER A 116 9.87 15.71 11.47
C SER A 116 10.82 15.09 10.44
N ARG A 117 11.42 15.89 9.55
CA ARG A 117 12.46 15.41 8.61
C ARG A 117 13.69 14.90 9.32
N ALA A 118 14.22 15.64 10.29
CA ALA A 118 15.39 15.23 11.05
C ALA A 118 15.13 13.94 11.84
N GLU A 119 13.98 13.84 12.50
CA GLU A 119 13.57 12.64 13.22
C GLU A 119 13.44 11.43 12.29
N TYR A 120 12.79 11.62 11.15
CA TYR A 120 12.60 10.59 10.14
C TYR A 120 13.94 10.07 9.61
N LEU A 121 14.83 10.96 9.16
CA LEU A 121 16.15 10.60 8.63
C LEU A 121 17.02 9.90 9.67
N ALA A 122 16.93 10.30 10.94
CA ALA A 122 17.64 9.64 12.03
C ALA A 122 17.10 8.21 12.26
N ALA A 123 15.78 8.04 12.24
CA ALA A 123 15.15 6.75 12.47
C ALA A 123 15.35 5.77 11.31
N THR A 124 15.47 6.26 10.08
CA THR A 124 15.62 5.42 8.89
C THR A 124 17.07 5.16 8.47
N GLU A 125 18.04 5.66 9.24
CA GLU A 125 19.46 5.64 8.89
C GLU A 125 19.73 6.28 7.51
N GLY A 126 18.94 7.31 7.15
CA GLY A 126 19.10 8.08 5.92
C GLY A 126 18.33 7.56 4.69
N LEU A 127 17.39 6.62 4.85
CA LEU A 127 16.47 6.18 3.79
C LEU A 127 15.08 6.78 3.96
N PRO A 128 14.30 7.10 2.90
CA PRO A 128 14.65 7.36 1.51
C PRO A 128 15.65 8.48 1.34
N GLU A 129 16.21 8.47 0.13
CA GLU A 129 17.12 9.50 -0.37
C GLU A 129 16.41 10.84 -0.62
N GLU A 130 15.07 10.86 -0.70
CA GLU A 130 14.27 12.06 -0.99
C GLU A 130 13.18 12.28 0.07
N VAL A 131 13.27 13.41 0.79
CA VAL A 131 12.29 13.85 1.79
C VAL A 131 11.84 15.26 1.44
N VAL A 132 10.52 15.44 1.29
CA VAL A 132 9.88 16.72 1.02
C VAL A 132 9.19 17.21 2.30
N VAL A 133 9.46 18.45 2.66
CA VAL A 133 8.87 19.11 3.83
C VAL A 133 7.78 20.06 3.36
N GLY A 134 6.58 19.97 3.93
CA GLY A 134 5.55 20.99 3.72
C GLY A 134 4.13 20.45 3.69
N ASP A 135 3.21 21.34 3.28
CA ASP A 135 1.81 20.98 3.07
C ASP A 135 1.69 19.95 1.92
N PRO A 136 0.80 18.95 2.04
CA PRO A 136 0.60 17.94 1.01
C PRO A 136 0.34 18.51 -0.39
N GLU A 137 -0.30 19.67 -0.51
CA GLU A 137 -0.60 20.30 -1.80
C GLU A 137 0.67 20.75 -2.52
N GLU A 138 1.53 21.50 -1.82
CA GLU A 138 2.79 21.98 -2.37
C GLU A 138 3.75 20.81 -2.64
N ALA A 139 3.82 19.86 -1.71
CA ALA A 139 4.70 18.70 -1.83
C ALA A 139 4.32 17.78 -3.01
N LEU A 140 3.01 17.59 -3.26
CA LEU A 140 2.54 16.74 -4.36
C LEU A 140 2.53 17.43 -5.72
N ASP A 141 2.59 18.77 -5.77
CA ASP A 141 2.59 19.50 -7.04
C ASP A 141 3.81 19.11 -7.91
N GLY A 142 4.96 18.93 -7.26
CA GLY A 142 6.22 18.49 -7.88
C GLY A 142 6.36 16.99 -8.11
N LEU A 143 5.36 16.18 -7.77
CA LEU A 143 5.41 14.71 -7.85
C LEU A 143 4.36 14.15 -8.83
N PRO A 144 4.40 14.50 -10.13
CA PRO A 144 3.47 13.94 -11.10
C PRO A 144 3.76 12.47 -11.39
N GLY A 145 2.71 11.69 -11.61
CA GLY A 145 2.82 10.31 -12.05
C GLY A 145 3.00 9.31 -10.91
N VAL A 146 2.38 9.52 -9.75
CA VAL A 146 2.48 8.61 -8.60
C VAL A 146 1.89 7.23 -8.96
N ASP A 147 2.72 6.18 -8.94
CA ASP A 147 2.29 4.80 -9.20
C ASP A 147 1.85 4.09 -7.90
N PHE A 148 2.46 4.46 -6.77
CA PHE A 148 2.20 3.84 -5.48
C PHE A 148 2.22 4.88 -4.38
N MET A 149 1.17 4.94 -3.57
CA MET A 149 1.07 5.93 -2.49
C MET A 149 0.68 5.28 -1.17
N VAL A 150 1.38 5.64 -0.09
CA VAL A 150 1.07 5.18 1.27
C VAL A 150 0.75 6.37 2.16
N VAL A 151 -0.45 6.39 2.73
CA VAL A 151 -0.88 7.39 3.71
C VAL A 151 -1.25 6.74 5.03
N ASP A 152 -1.14 7.50 6.12
CA ASP A 152 -1.52 7.06 7.45
C ASP A 152 -2.89 7.62 7.84
N CYS A 153 -3.88 6.75 8.10
CA CYS A 153 -5.23 7.14 8.52
C CYS A 153 -5.28 7.87 9.86
N ARG A 154 -4.20 7.85 10.66
CA ARG A 154 -4.12 8.64 11.90
C ARG A 154 -3.96 10.13 11.63
N ARG A 155 -3.50 10.51 10.43
CA ARG A 155 -3.37 11.91 10.04
C ARG A 155 -4.73 12.46 9.64
N ASN A 156 -5.03 13.70 10.04
CA ASN A 156 -6.29 14.34 9.67
C ASN A 156 -6.35 14.74 8.17
N ASP A 157 -5.19 14.87 7.51
CA ASP A 157 -5.07 15.33 6.13
C ASP A 157 -5.06 14.19 5.09
N PHE A 158 -5.03 12.91 5.49
CA PHE A 158 -4.85 11.78 4.56
C PHE A 158 -5.81 11.82 3.36
N ALA A 159 -7.08 12.19 3.59
CA ALA A 159 -8.10 12.29 2.56
C ALA A 159 -7.81 13.44 1.56
N ARG A 160 -7.28 14.56 2.04
CA ARG A 160 -6.84 15.69 1.20
C ARG A 160 -5.61 15.27 0.39
N THR A 161 -4.64 14.64 1.04
CA THR A 161 -3.41 14.12 0.41
C THR A 161 -3.73 13.15 -0.73
N LEU A 162 -4.65 12.19 -0.53
CA LEU A 162 -5.06 11.26 -1.58
C LEU A 162 -5.74 11.95 -2.78
N ARG A 163 -6.50 13.03 -2.55
CA ARG A 163 -7.19 13.78 -3.61
C ARG A 163 -6.24 14.63 -4.44
N LEU A 164 -5.20 15.16 -3.82
CA LEU A 164 -4.20 16.03 -4.46
C LEU A 164 -3.17 15.24 -5.28
N ALA A 165 -3.04 13.94 -5.03
CA ALA A 165 -2.04 13.11 -5.68
C ALA A 165 -2.25 13.02 -7.20
N LYS A 166 -1.26 13.50 -7.96
CA LYS A 166 -1.20 13.38 -9.42
C LYS A 166 -0.77 11.96 -9.79
N LEU A 167 -1.70 11.01 -9.81
CA LEU A 167 -1.39 9.60 -10.07
C LEU A 167 -0.83 9.37 -11.48
N SER A 168 -0.27 8.19 -11.71
CA SER A 168 0.24 7.73 -13.01
C SER A 168 -0.87 7.45 -14.03
N ASP A 169 -0.57 7.71 -15.31
CA ASP A 169 -1.47 7.36 -16.41
C ASP A 169 -1.51 5.85 -16.68
N LEU A 170 -0.60 5.08 -16.07
CA LEU A 170 -0.60 3.62 -16.08
C LEU A 170 -1.53 3.03 -15.00
N GLY A 171 -2.12 3.88 -14.17
CA GLY A 171 -2.87 3.51 -12.98
C GLY A 171 -1.98 3.56 -11.74
N ALA A 172 -2.59 3.45 -10.57
CA ALA A 172 -1.86 3.53 -9.30
C ALA A 172 -2.44 2.63 -8.21
N VAL A 173 -1.64 2.38 -7.18
CA VAL A 173 -2.04 1.69 -5.97
C VAL A 173 -1.97 2.66 -4.80
N LEU A 174 -3.09 2.85 -4.11
CA LEU A 174 -3.19 3.68 -2.93
C LEU A 174 -3.34 2.78 -1.71
N VAL A 175 -2.58 3.06 -0.65
CA VAL A 175 -2.56 2.27 0.58
C VAL A 175 -2.76 3.20 1.76
N CYS A 176 -3.73 2.86 2.59
CA CYS A 176 -4.04 3.52 3.84
C CYS A 176 -3.69 2.60 5.01
N LYS A 177 -2.64 2.92 5.76
CA LYS A 177 -2.29 2.18 6.99
C LYS A 177 -3.05 2.69 8.20
N ASN A 178 -3.15 1.86 9.24
CA ASN A 178 -3.90 2.14 10.47
C ASN A 178 -5.42 2.34 10.25
N ALA A 179 -5.98 1.64 9.25
CA ALA A 179 -7.37 1.82 8.84
C ALA A 179 -8.40 1.25 9.84
N ILE A 180 -8.02 0.39 10.81
CA ILE A 180 -8.96 -0.18 11.80
C ILE A 180 -9.65 0.92 12.63
N GLN A 181 -8.93 1.98 13.01
CA GLN A 181 -9.51 3.09 13.80
C GLN A 181 -10.62 3.84 13.07
N ARG A 182 -10.64 3.79 11.74
CA ARG A 182 -11.69 4.35 10.87
C ARG A 182 -12.67 3.25 10.39
N ALA A 183 -12.31 1.98 10.51
CA ALA A 183 -13.22 0.86 10.26
C ALA A 183 -14.25 0.69 11.37
N ALA A 184 -13.94 1.15 12.58
CA ALA A 184 -14.86 1.20 13.73
C ALA A 184 -15.98 2.24 13.57
N THR A 185 -15.80 3.24 12.69
CA THR A 185 -16.92 4.06 12.21
C THR A 185 -17.58 3.33 11.03
N ALA A 186 -18.91 3.30 10.98
CA ALA A 186 -19.69 2.52 10.01
C ALA A 186 -19.40 2.85 8.53
N GLU A 187 -18.61 3.89 8.25
CA GLU A 187 -18.36 4.40 6.91
C GLU A 187 -17.08 3.86 6.24
N GLY A 188 -16.07 3.43 7.00
CA GLY A 188 -14.76 3.03 6.45
C GLY A 188 -14.15 4.03 5.46
N ILE A 189 -13.16 3.59 4.67
CA ILE A 189 -12.58 4.43 3.62
C ILE A 189 -13.45 4.38 2.37
N ARG A 190 -14.06 5.52 2.03
CA ARG A 190 -14.85 5.67 0.80
C ARG A 190 -13.94 6.04 -0.37
N TRP A 191 -13.15 5.10 -0.88
CA TRP A 191 -12.21 5.35 -2.00
C TRP A 191 -12.80 6.07 -3.21
N ARG A 192 -14.09 5.86 -3.51
CA ARG A 192 -14.76 6.58 -4.61
C ARG A 192 -14.78 8.10 -4.39
N SER A 193 -14.99 8.58 -3.15
CA SER A 193 -15.04 10.02 -2.85
C SER A 193 -13.67 10.73 -2.90
N PHE A 194 -12.59 9.98 -3.11
CA PHE A 194 -11.27 10.53 -3.39
C PHE A 194 -10.96 10.60 -4.89
N LEU A 195 -11.72 9.87 -5.70
CA LEU A 195 -11.51 9.74 -7.15
C LEU A 195 -12.64 10.43 -7.96
N ASP A 196 -13.69 10.88 -7.29
CA ASP A 196 -14.80 11.62 -7.89
C ASP A 196 -14.28 12.93 -8.52
N GLY A 197 -14.47 13.07 -9.84
CA GLY A 197 -14.11 14.28 -10.61
C GLY A 197 -13.04 14.11 -11.70
N GLY A 198 -12.44 12.92 -11.86
CA GLY A 198 -11.38 12.67 -12.85
C GLY A 198 -11.68 11.59 -13.90
N SER A 199 -10.77 11.41 -14.87
CA SER A 199 -10.80 10.32 -15.87
C SER A 199 -10.47 8.94 -15.29
N ARG A 200 -10.14 8.87 -13.99
CA ARG A 200 -9.65 7.67 -13.29
C ARG A 200 -10.73 7.06 -12.42
N ARG A 201 -10.78 5.74 -12.38
CA ARG A 201 -11.83 4.98 -11.68
C ARG A 201 -11.22 4.01 -10.67
N LEU A 202 -11.92 3.81 -9.56
CA LEU A 202 -11.63 2.70 -8.64
C LEU A 202 -11.86 1.36 -9.37
N VAL A 203 -10.79 0.63 -9.61
CA VAL A 203 -10.81 -0.71 -10.20
C VAL A 203 -11.30 -1.70 -9.14
N ARG A 204 -10.63 -1.69 -7.99
CA ARG A 204 -10.96 -2.52 -6.82
C ARG A 204 -10.41 -1.89 -5.56
N SER A 205 -10.98 -2.29 -4.44
CA SER A 205 -10.38 -2.05 -3.12
C SER A 205 -10.39 -3.34 -2.31
N VAL A 206 -9.47 -3.44 -1.36
CA VAL A 206 -9.39 -4.56 -0.42
C VAL A 206 -8.94 -4.03 0.94
N PHE A 207 -9.61 -4.51 2.00
CA PHE A 207 -9.16 -4.32 3.36
C PHE A 207 -8.46 -5.59 3.83
N LEU A 208 -7.27 -5.45 4.39
CA LEU A 208 -6.47 -6.54 4.94
C LEU A 208 -6.25 -6.30 6.44
N PRO A 209 -6.59 -7.26 7.32
CA PRO A 209 -6.40 -7.15 8.77
C PRO A 209 -4.94 -7.40 9.18
N VAL A 210 -4.00 -6.74 8.50
CA VAL A 210 -2.56 -6.83 8.79
C VAL A 210 -2.14 -5.59 9.58
N GLY A 211 -1.42 -5.80 10.69
CA GLY A 211 -1.08 -4.73 11.64
C GLY A 211 -2.35 -4.06 12.20
N LYS A 212 -2.41 -2.73 12.14
CA LYS A 212 -3.60 -1.93 12.51
C LYS A 212 -4.58 -1.73 11.34
N GLY A 213 -4.53 -2.61 10.35
CA GLY A 213 -5.36 -2.61 9.15
C GLY A 213 -4.78 -1.83 7.99
N LEU A 214 -4.86 -2.43 6.81
CA LEU A 214 -4.48 -1.85 5.54
C LEU A 214 -5.71 -1.79 4.64
N ASP A 215 -6.10 -0.60 4.23
CA ASP A 215 -7.08 -0.43 3.15
C ASP A 215 -6.33 -0.07 1.87
N ILE A 216 -6.62 -0.77 0.78
CA ILE A 216 -5.85 -0.71 -0.46
C ILE A 216 -6.83 -0.45 -1.59
N ALA A 217 -6.49 0.46 -2.49
CA ALA A 217 -7.23 0.72 -3.71
C ALA A 217 -6.33 0.66 -4.95
N HIS A 218 -6.83 -0.01 -5.98
CA HIS A 218 -6.27 0.04 -7.33
C HIS A 218 -7.07 1.04 -8.16
N VAL A 219 -6.37 2.00 -8.75
CA VAL A 219 -6.94 3.09 -9.54
C VAL A 219 -6.53 2.93 -10.99
N SER A 220 -7.49 2.97 -11.90
CA SER A 220 -7.29 2.66 -13.31
C SER A 220 -6.33 3.63 -14.01
N ALA A 221 -5.77 3.15 -15.12
CA ALA A 221 -5.07 3.99 -16.09
C ALA A 221 -5.96 5.14 -16.58
N SER A 222 -5.31 6.26 -16.93
CA SER A 222 -6.02 7.41 -17.52
C SER A 222 -6.65 7.03 -18.86
N GLY A 223 -7.88 7.50 -19.11
CA GLY A 223 -8.60 7.19 -20.34
C GLY A 223 -9.18 5.77 -20.42
N SER A 224 -9.17 4.99 -19.33
CA SER A 224 -9.90 3.71 -19.28
C SER A 224 -11.41 3.95 -19.28
N THR A 225 -12.03 4.04 -20.46
CA THR A 225 -13.47 4.33 -20.67
C THR A 225 -14.40 3.14 -20.38
N GLY A 226 -13.88 2.07 -19.78
CA GLY A 226 -14.66 0.90 -19.42
C GLY A 226 -15.77 1.26 -18.44
N LYS A 227 -17.04 1.28 -18.93
CA LYS A 227 -18.22 1.40 -18.07
C LYS A 227 -18.07 0.44 -16.89
N PRO A 228 -18.33 0.85 -15.63
CA PRO A 228 -18.38 -0.07 -14.51
C PRO A 228 -19.47 -1.11 -14.79
N LYS A 229 -19.08 -2.26 -15.37
CA LYS A 229 -19.99 -3.41 -15.46
C LYS A 229 -20.28 -3.77 -14.01
N HIS A 230 -21.53 -3.57 -13.59
CA HIS A 230 -21.97 -4.00 -12.27
C HIS A 230 -21.53 -5.44 -12.07
N SER A 231 -20.67 -5.64 -11.07
CA SER A 231 -20.34 -6.98 -10.62
C SER A 231 -21.66 -7.66 -10.26
N ARG A 232 -21.89 -8.85 -10.82
CA ARG A 232 -22.95 -9.76 -10.36
C ARG A 232 -22.61 -10.36 -8.98
N TRP A 233 -21.55 -9.89 -8.34
CA TRP A 233 -21.05 -10.36 -7.07
C TRP A 233 -20.90 -9.17 -6.12
N ILE A 234 -21.53 -9.28 -4.96
CA ILE A 234 -21.34 -8.43 -3.80
C ILE A 234 -20.30 -9.13 -2.94
N LYS A 235 -19.15 -8.49 -2.74
CA LYS A 235 -18.09 -8.99 -1.87
C LYS A 235 -18.15 -8.20 -0.56
N HIS A 236 -18.41 -8.89 0.53
CA HIS A 236 -18.28 -8.40 1.89
C HIS A 236 -17.02 -9.00 2.49
N VAL A 237 -16.21 -8.20 3.16
CA VAL A 237 -15.05 -8.68 3.91
C VAL A 237 -15.30 -8.26 5.36
N ASP A 238 -15.39 -9.24 6.26
CA ASP A 238 -15.45 -8.96 7.68
C ASP A 238 -14.14 -8.29 8.09
N ARG A 239 -14.25 -7.09 8.68
CA ARG A 239 -13.08 -6.26 8.96
C ARG A 239 -12.30 -6.69 10.20
N ARG A 240 -12.84 -7.59 11.03
CA ARG A 240 -12.16 -8.15 12.20
C ARG A 240 -11.51 -9.49 11.89
N SER A 241 -12.24 -10.41 11.26
CA SER A 241 -11.76 -11.76 10.93
C SER A 241 -11.04 -11.82 9.59
N GLY A 242 -11.30 -10.89 8.67
CA GLY A 242 -10.83 -10.94 7.29
C GLY A 242 -11.60 -11.91 6.41
N GLU A 243 -12.68 -12.52 6.90
CA GLU A 243 -13.49 -13.48 6.15
C GLU A 243 -14.19 -12.81 4.96
N GLU A 244 -14.09 -13.43 3.80
CA GLU A 244 -14.71 -12.93 2.58
C GLU A 244 -16.04 -13.66 2.30
N THR A 245 -17.15 -12.93 2.35
CA THR A 245 -18.47 -13.40 1.93
C THR A 245 -18.78 -12.85 0.55
N VAL A 246 -18.96 -13.73 -0.44
CA VAL A 246 -19.27 -13.35 -1.81
C VAL A 246 -20.69 -13.80 -2.16
N ILE A 247 -21.59 -12.85 -2.37
CA ILE A 247 -22.99 -13.08 -2.70
C ILE A 247 -23.20 -12.75 -4.17
N ARG A 248 -23.78 -13.67 -4.93
CA ARG A 248 -24.20 -13.38 -6.30
C ARG A 248 -25.51 -12.59 -6.28
N LYS A 249 -25.59 -11.51 -7.04
CA LYS A 249 -26.85 -10.83 -7.38
C LYS A 249 -27.75 -11.76 -8.19
#